data_AF-S8EDX1-F1
#
_entry.id   AF-S8EDX1-F1
#
_cell.length_a   1.000
_cell.length_b   1.000
_cell.length_c   1.000
_cell.angle_alpha   90.00
_cell.angle_beta   90.00
_cell.angle_gamma   90.00
#
_symmetry.space_group_name_H-M   'P 1'
#
loop_
_entity.id
_entity.type
_entity.pdbx_description
1 polymer ?
#
loop_
_entity_poly.entity_id
_entity_poly.type
_entity_poly.pdbx_seq_one_letter_code
_entity_poly.pdbx_strand_id
1 'polypeptide(L)' 'NYFLNTVVTALEAAEWRLLFERIGEDSMFHLLTETSVFIPLPNECLCQVTGNPI' A
#
# COMPACT_ATOMS: atom_id res chain seq x y z
N ASN A 1 -11.22 -5.56 17.45
CA ASN A 1 -9.97 -6.25 17.08
C ASN A 1 -10.08 -6.86 15.67
N TYR A 2 -10.36 -6.03 14.65
CA TYR A 2 -10.53 -6.41 13.23
C TYR A 2 -9.68 -5.50 12.32
N PHE A 3 -8.59 -4.95 12.89
CA PHE A 3 -7.68 -4.01 12.22
C PHE A 3 -6.36 -4.67 11.79
N LEU A 4 -6.18 -5.96 12.10
CA LEU A 4 -5.09 -6.76 11.58
C LEU A 4 -5.46 -7.19 10.15
N ASN A 5 -4.63 -6.78 9.18
CA ASN A 5 -4.48 -7.37 7.85
C ASN A 5 -5.12 -6.69 6.63
N THR A 6 -5.96 -5.66 6.74
CA THR A 6 -6.48 -5.01 5.51
C THR A 6 -5.37 -4.41 4.65
N VAL A 7 -4.38 -3.76 5.28
CA VAL A 7 -3.24 -3.16 4.57
C VAL A 7 -2.31 -4.25 4.00
N VAL A 8 -1.98 -5.27 4.80
CA VAL A 8 -1.11 -6.37 4.36
C VAL A 8 -1.76 -7.13 3.19
N THR A 9 -3.04 -7.47 3.30
CA THR A 9 -3.77 -8.14 2.22
C THR A 9 -3.92 -7.23 0.98
N ALA A 10 -4.04 -5.91 1.15
CA ALA A 10 -4.05 -4.98 0.03
C ALA A 10 -2.69 -4.93 -0.68
N LEU A 11 -1.58 -4.93 0.06
CA LEU A 11 -0.21 -4.93 -0.49
C LEU A 11 0.18 -6.29 -1.11
N GLU A 12 -0.51 -7.37 -0.76
CA GLU A 12 -0.32 -8.69 -1.39
C GLU A 12 -1.09 -8.87 -2.71
N ALA A 13 -1.92 -7.90 -3.09
CA ALA A 13 -2.72 -7.95 -4.30
C ALA A 13 -1.84 -7.98 -5.58
N ALA A 14 -2.41 -8.47 -6.68
CA ALA A 14 -1.67 -8.72 -7.92
C ALA A 14 -1.05 -7.45 -8.51
N GLU A 15 -1.70 -6.31 -8.31
CA GLU A 15 -1.28 -4.99 -8.74
C GLU A 15 0.03 -4.56 -8.06
N TRP A 16 0.18 -4.86 -6.77
CA TRP A 16 1.38 -4.54 -6.00
C TRP A 16 2.55 -5.46 -6.35
N ARG A 17 2.27 -6.73 -6.67
CA ARG A 17 3.28 -7.64 -7.23
C ARG A 17 3.77 -7.18 -8.60
N LEU A 18 2.86 -6.79 -9.48
CA LEU A 18 3.22 -6.23 -10.79
C LEU A 18 4.03 -4.94 -10.66
N LEU A 19 3.68 -4.10 -9.69
CA LEU A 19 4.45 -2.89 -9.38
C LEU A 19 5.87 -3.26 -8.93
N PHE A 20 6.01 -4.21 -8.01
CA PHE A 20 7.30 -4.71 -7.53
C PHE A 20 8.19 -5.22 -8.67
N GLU A 21 7.64 -6.04 -9.56
CA GLU A 21 8.37 -6.55 -10.73
C GLU A 21 8.87 -5.44 -11.66
N ARG A 22 8.20 -4.28 -11.69
CA ARG A 22 8.55 -3.14 -12.56
C ARG A 22 9.57 -2.19 -11.94
N ILE A 23 9.47 -1.93 -10.64
CA ILE A 23 10.28 -0.89 -9.97
C ILE A 23 11.46 -1.45 -9.19
N GLY A 24 11.45 -2.77 -8.93
CA GLY A 24 12.48 -3.46 -8.16
C GLY A 24 12.40 -3.19 -6.66
N GLU A 25 13.31 -3.82 -5.93
CA GLU A 25 13.33 -3.86 -4.46
C GLU A 25 13.58 -2.48 -3.84
N ASP A 26 14.65 -1.78 -4.22
CA ASP A 26 15.03 -0.49 -3.63
C ASP A 26 13.91 0.56 -3.75
N SER A 27 13.30 0.65 -4.94
CA SER A 27 12.21 1.58 -5.20
C SER A 27 10.95 1.21 -4.42
N MET A 28 10.64 -0.10 -4.31
CA MET A 28 9.50 -0.57 -3.52
C MET A 28 9.72 -0.28 -2.03
N PHE A 29 10.92 -0.51 -1.51
CA PHE A 29 11.26 -0.20 -0.13
C PHE A 29 11.03 1.28 0.17
N HIS A 30 11.58 2.18 -0.67
CA HIS A 30 11.36 3.61 -0.54
C HIS A 30 9.88 3.99 -0.60
N LEU A 31 9.12 3.40 -1.52
CA LEU A 31 7.68 3.64 -1.66
C LEU A 31 6.91 3.23 -0.40
N LEU A 32 7.23 2.08 0.20
CA LEU A 32 6.53 1.58 1.38
C LEU A 32 6.94 2.28 2.68
N THR A 33 8.17 2.81 2.80
CA THR A 33 8.68 3.41 4.04
C THR A 33 8.67 4.94 4.05
N GLU A 34 8.94 5.58 2.91
CA GLU A 34 9.15 7.03 2.82
C GLU A 34 7.98 7.78 2.17
N THR A 35 6.98 7.07 1.65
CA THR A 35 5.84 7.70 0.96
C THR A 35 4.50 7.34 1.60
N SER A 36 3.54 8.25 1.47
CA SER A 36 2.14 8.03 1.86
C SER A 36 1.30 7.64 0.66
N VAL A 37 0.99 6.35 0.52
CA VAL A 37 0.13 5.83 -0.55
C VAL A 37 -1.29 5.70 -0.05
N PHE A 38 -2.23 6.11 -0.89
CA PHE A 38 -3.66 6.07 -0.63
C PHE A 38 -4.37 5.22 -1.68
N ILE A 39 -5.22 4.30 -1.23
CA ILE A 39 -6.06 3.48 -2.11
C ILE A 39 -7.53 3.93 -2.01
N PRO A 40 -8.28 3.93 -3.12
CA PRO A 40 -9.70 4.27 -3.09
C PRO A 40 -10.53 3.18 -2.41
N LEU A 41 -11.51 3.60 -1.62
CA LEU A 41 -12.52 2.74 -1.02
C LEU A 41 -13.87 2.90 -1.77
N PRO A 42 -14.79 1.92 -1.66
CA PRO A 42 -16.09 1.98 -2.33
C PRO A 42 -16.99 3.16 -1.93
N ASN A 43 -16.67 3.84 -0.83
CA ASN A 43 -17.41 4.98 -0.29
C ASN A 43 -16.81 6.33 -0.71
N GLU A 44 -16.01 6.38 -1.79
CA GLU A 44 -15.31 7.57 -2.29
C GLU A 44 -14.27 8.17 -1.32
N CYS A 45 -13.99 7.48 -0.21
CA CYS A 45 -12.89 7.82 0.67
C CYS A 45 -11.57 7.21 0.19
N LEU A 46 -10.47 7.75 0.69
CA LEU A 46 -9.13 7.21 0.50
C LEU A 46 -8.65 6.57 1.80
N CYS A 47 -8.02 5.40 1.71
CA CYS A 47 -7.36 4.72 2.83
C CYS A 47 -5.84 4.81 2.66
N GLN A 48 -5.16 5.38 3.65
CA GLN A 48 -3.71 5.38 3.69
C GLN A 48 -3.20 3.98 4.02
N VAL A 49 -2.34 3.42 3.15
CA VAL A 49 -1.77 2.08 3.29
C VAL A 49 -0.29 2.08 3.66
N THR A 50 0.41 3.19 3.44
CA THR A 50 1.84 3.34 3.76
C THR A 50 2.14 4.71 4.37
N GLY A 51 3.32 4.84 4.99
CA GLY A 51 3.78 6.10 5.58
C GLY A 51 3.13 6.44 6.92
N ASN A 52 3.54 7.58 7.48
CA ASN A 52 3.01 8.06 8.76
C ASN A 52 1.56 8.52 8.60
N PRO A 53 0.64 8.13 9.52
CA PRO A 53 -0.74 8.59 9.50
C PRO A 53 -0.81 10.12 9.48
N ILE A 54 -1.59 10.65 8.52
CA ILE A 54 -1.86 12.09 8.35
C ILE A 54 -3.15 12.47 9.07
#